data_AF-A0A958T2K1-F1
#
_entry.id   AF-A0A958T2K1-F1
#
_cell.length_a   1.000
_cell.length_b   1.000
_cell.length_c   1.000
_cell.angle_alpha   90.00
_cell.angle_beta   90.00
_cell.angle_gamma   90.00
#
_symmetry.space_group_name_H-M   'P 1'
#
loop_
_entity.id
_entity.type
_entity.pdbx_description
1 polymer ?
#
loop_
_entity_poly.entity_id
_entity_poly.type
_entity_poly.pdbx_seq_one_letter_code
_entity_poly.pdbx_strand_id
1 'polypeptide(L)'
;NFIKNGWAIKVRGATYSNHFMENNFLYNSFDLAYNSKVNDNSFDMNFWSNYTGYDLNKDGIGDVPHRPIKLFSYIVNKTPETIILLRSLFIDVIDFSEKVSPVFTPDNLVDKKPLIKRIAW
;
A
#
# COMPACT_ATOMS: atom_id res chain seq x y z
N ASN A 1 12.77 6.23 -3.74
CA ASN A 1 13.04 4.95 -3.06
C ASN A 1 12.62 5.05 -1.59
N PHE A 2 11.76 4.14 -1.11
CA PHE A 2 11.37 4.00 0.30
C PHE A 2 11.75 2.61 0.79
N ILE A 3 12.75 2.51 1.67
CA ILE A 3 13.39 1.24 2.03
C ILE A 3 13.34 1.00 3.54
N LYS A 4 12.79 -0.15 3.97
CA LYS A 4 12.79 -0.62 5.37
C LYS A 4 12.22 0.40 6.37
N ASN A 5 11.23 1.20 5.95
CA ASN A 5 10.56 2.14 6.85
C ASN A 5 9.53 1.43 7.73
N GLY A 6 9.24 2.00 8.89
CA GLY A 6 8.01 1.67 9.62
C GLY A 6 6.78 2.04 8.78
N TRP A 7 6.73 3.29 8.34
CA TRP A 7 5.75 3.82 7.39
C TRP A 7 6.48 4.42 6.20
N ALA A 8 6.22 3.98 4.98
CA ALA A 8 6.83 4.59 3.80
C ALA A 8 6.23 5.98 3.53
N ILE A 9 4.90 6.06 3.50
CA ILE A 9 4.16 7.31 3.37
C ILE A 9 3.08 7.36 4.45
N LYS A 10 2.95 8.52 5.11
CA LYS A 10 1.87 8.81 6.05
C LYS A 10 1.14 10.06 5.59
N VAL A 11 -0.01 9.88 4.94
CA VAL A 11 -0.84 10.97 4.47
C VAL A 11 -1.66 11.51 5.64
N ARG A 12 -1.56 12.82 5.89
CA ARG A 12 -2.31 13.53 6.94
C ARG A 12 -3.36 14.44 6.29
N GLY A 13 -4.31 14.94 7.08
CA GLY A 13 -5.34 15.84 6.57
C GLY A 13 -4.74 17.05 5.83
N ALA A 14 -5.48 17.57 4.85
CA ALA A 14 -5.12 18.70 3.99
C ALA A 14 -4.00 18.48 2.96
N THR A 15 -3.51 17.25 2.76
CA THR A 15 -2.64 16.91 1.62
C THR A 15 -3.43 16.24 0.51
N TYR A 16 -3.68 16.99 -0.56
CA TYR A 16 -4.44 16.58 -1.73
C TYR A 16 -3.53 16.56 -2.97
N SER A 17 -3.96 15.83 -3.99
CA SER A 17 -3.33 15.84 -5.33
C SER A 17 -1.82 15.51 -5.35
N ASN A 18 -1.34 14.65 -4.43
CA ASN A 18 0.04 14.15 -4.54
C ASN A 18 0.10 13.03 -5.56
N HIS A 19 1.11 13.09 -6.42
CA HIS A 19 1.37 12.07 -7.44
C HIS A 19 2.61 11.27 -7.05
N PHE A 20 2.40 10.03 -6.58
CA PHE A 20 3.48 9.08 -6.32
C PHE A 20 3.66 8.21 -7.55
N MET A 21 4.65 8.57 -8.38
CA MET A 21 4.95 7.86 -9.63
C MET A 21 6.38 7.35 -9.65
N GLU A 22 6.57 6.15 -10.22
CA GLU A 22 7.91 5.59 -10.46
C GLU A 22 8.77 5.47 -9.18
N ASN A 23 8.16 5.07 -8.06
CA ASN A 23 8.89 4.83 -6.81
C ASN A 23 9.12 3.35 -6.55
N ASN A 24 10.24 3.02 -5.90
CA ASN A 24 10.43 1.71 -5.29
C ASN A 24 10.04 1.73 -3.81
N PHE A 25 9.00 0.98 -3.42
CA PHE A 25 8.60 0.70 -2.04
C PHE A 25 9.10 -0.69 -1.63
N LEU A 26 10.12 -0.71 -0.78
CA LEU A 26 10.91 -1.90 -0.48
C LEU A 26 10.89 -2.23 1.02
N TYR A 27 10.28 -3.36 1.36
CA TYR A 27 10.36 -3.99 2.67
C TYR A 27 9.92 -3.08 3.83
N ASN A 28 8.95 -2.20 3.60
CA ASN A 28 8.36 -1.38 4.65
C ASN A 28 7.39 -2.21 5.50
N SER A 29 7.24 -1.87 6.78
CA SER A 29 6.22 -2.49 7.64
C SER A 29 4.81 -2.11 7.15
N PHE A 30 4.65 -0.83 6.82
CA PHE A 30 3.45 -0.27 6.19
C PHE A 30 3.86 0.63 5.01
N ASP A 31 3.35 0.35 3.81
CA ASP A 31 3.62 1.18 2.65
C ASP A 31 2.84 2.51 2.72
N LEU A 32 1.58 2.47 3.17
CA LEU A 32 0.77 3.67 3.33
C LEU A 32 -0.05 3.71 4.63
N ALA A 33 -0.01 4.86 5.31
CA ALA A 33 -0.98 5.28 6.32
C ALA A 33 -1.94 6.31 5.73
N TYR A 34 -3.24 6.14 5.98
CA TYR A 34 -4.27 7.09 5.60
C TYR A 34 -5.14 7.47 6.80
N ASN A 35 -5.32 8.78 7.03
CA ASN A 35 -6.16 9.30 8.13
C ASN A 35 -7.10 10.42 7.66
N SER A 36 -7.81 10.20 6.55
CA SER A 36 -8.84 11.11 6.04
C SER A 36 -9.98 10.31 5.39
N LYS A 37 -11.17 10.93 5.25
CA LYS A 37 -12.32 10.33 4.56
C LYS A 37 -12.26 10.48 3.04
N VAL A 38 -11.53 11.48 2.57
CA VAL A 38 -11.37 11.79 1.14
C VAL A 38 -9.91 11.60 0.80
N ASN A 39 -9.61 10.77 -0.19
CA ASN A 39 -8.30 10.63 -0.80
C ASN A 39 -8.31 11.27 -2.19
N ASP A 40 -7.29 12.08 -2.47
CA ASP A 40 -7.05 12.69 -3.78
C ASP A 40 -5.61 12.47 -4.24
N ASN A 41 -4.89 11.53 -3.62
CA ASN A 41 -3.54 11.17 -4.00
C ASN A 41 -3.58 10.01 -5.00
N SER A 42 -2.72 10.07 -6.01
CA SER A 42 -2.61 9.03 -7.04
C SER A 42 -1.31 8.25 -6.90
N PHE A 43 -1.40 6.96 -7.17
CA PHE A 43 -0.26 6.05 -7.28
C PHE A 43 -0.26 5.47 -8.69
N ASP A 44 0.87 5.57 -9.40
CA ASP A 44 0.99 5.02 -10.75
C ASP A 44 2.42 4.54 -11.00
N MET A 45 2.59 3.39 -11.67
CA MET A 45 3.90 2.89 -12.09
C MET A 45 4.90 2.77 -10.93
N ASN A 46 4.47 2.42 -9.72
CA ASN A 46 5.39 2.16 -8.61
C ASN A 46 5.73 0.67 -8.53
N PHE A 47 6.94 0.37 -8.08
CA PHE A 47 7.33 -0.98 -7.69
C PHE A 47 7.08 -1.20 -6.20
N TRP A 48 6.40 -2.30 -5.85
CA TRP A 48 6.07 -2.67 -4.48
C TRP A 48 6.64 -4.04 -4.16
N SER A 49 7.50 -4.14 -3.15
CA SER A 49 8.15 -5.41 -2.79
C SER A 49 7.18 -6.52 -2.36
N ASN A 50 5.97 -6.16 -1.95
CA ASN A 50 4.92 -7.10 -1.53
C ASN A 50 3.81 -7.26 -2.58
N TYR A 51 4.02 -6.74 -3.80
CA TYR A 51 3.12 -7.00 -4.92
C TYR A 51 3.27 -8.44 -5.38
N THR A 52 2.15 -9.16 -5.42
CA THR A 52 2.08 -10.58 -5.79
C THR A 52 1.22 -10.80 -7.03
N GLY A 53 0.98 -9.75 -7.83
CA GLY A 53 0.26 -9.89 -9.08
C GLY A 53 1.13 -10.52 -10.16
N TYR A 54 0.54 -10.69 -11.33
CA TYR A 54 1.17 -11.31 -12.49
C TYR A 54 1.11 -10.37 -13.69
N ASP A 55 1.95 -10.68 -14.68
CA ASP A 55 2.06 -9.98 -15.95
C ASP A 55 2.03 -11.05 -17.06
N LEU A 56 0.85 -11.23 -17.67
CA LEU A 56 0.62 -12.23 -18.72
C LEU A 56 1.08 -11.72 -20.09
N ASN A 57 0.98 -10.41 -20.34
CA ASN A 57 1.33 -9.80 -21.63
C ASN A 57 2.85 -9.49 -21.76
N LYS A 58 3.58 -9.56 -20.65
CA LYS A 58 5.03 -9.35 -20.49
C LYS A 58 5.48 -7.92 -20.78
N ASP A 59 4.64 -6.92 -20.51
CA ASP A 59 4.99 -5.51 -20.69
C ASP A 59 5.75 -4.90 -19.48
N GLY A 60 5.90 -5.64 -18.39
CA GLY A 60 6.59 -5.20 -17.17
C GLY A 60 5.67 -4.47 -16.18
N ILE A 61 4.39 -4.33 -16.49
CA ILE A 61 3.33 -3.80 -15.64
C ILE A 61 2.45 -4.97 -15.19
N GLY A 62 2.03 -4.96 -13.93
CA GLY A 62 1.15 -5.98 -13.40
C GLY A 62 -0.29 -5.81 -13.85
N ASP A 63 -0.91 -6.91 -14.29
CA ASP A 63 -2.31 -6.96 -14.77
C ASP A 63 -3.34 -6.77 -13.64
N VAL A 64 -2.91 -6.93 -12.38
CA VAL A 64 -3.77 -6.79 -11.20
C VAL A 64 -3.43 -5.49 -10.46
N PRO A 65 -4.41 -4.61 -10.19
CA PRO A 65 -4.15 -3.40 -9.42
C PRO A 65 -3.60 -3.70 -8.02
N HIS A 66 -2.67 -2.88 -7.55
CA HIS A 66 -2.09 -3.00 -6.21
C HIS A 66 -2.74 -2.01 -5.24
N ARG A 67 -3.20 -2.49 -4.09
CA ARG A 67 -3.68 -1.65 -2.98
C ARG A 67 -2.58 -1.53 -1.92
N PRO A 68 -1.92 -0.37 -1.77
CA PRO A 68 -0.77 -0.20 -0.88
C PRO A 68 -1.13 0.03 0.59
N ILE A 69 -2.36 -0.29 1.00
CA ILE A 69 -2.84 -0.14 2.38
C ILE A 69 -3.21 -1.50 2.98
N LYS A 70 -2.90 -1.65 4.26
CA LYS A 70 -3.29 -2.79 5.10
C LYS A 70 -4.35 -2.32 6.09
N LEU A 71 -5.34 -3.15 6.40
CA LEU A 71 -6.32 -2.84 7.44
C LEU A 71 -5.63 -2.61 8.79
N PHE A 72 -4.59 -3.38 9.08
CA PHE A 72 -3.82 -3.19 10.30
C PHE A 72 -3.14 -1.83 10.41
N SER A 73 -2.78 -1.20 9.29
CA SER A 73 -2.26 0.16 9.27
C SER A 73 -3.29 1.15 9.84
N TYR A 74 -4.57 0.97 9.51
CA TYR A 74 -5.65 1.78 10.09
C TYR A 74 -5.84 1.50 11.59
N ILE A 75 -5.82 0.22 12.01
CA ILE A 75 -5.97 -0.19 13.41
C ILE A 75 -4.86 0.41 14.28
N VAL A 76 -3.60 0.27 13.88
CA VAL A 76 -2.43 0.78 14.63
C VAL A 76 -2.45 2.31 14.75
N ASN A 77 -2.93 3.03 13.72
CA ASN A 77 -3.05 4.48 13.81
C ASN A 77 -4.12 4.92 14.82
N LYS A 78 -5.16 4.12 15.05
CA LYS A 78 -6.25 4.42 15.99
C LYS A 78 -5.95 3.94 17.42
N THR A 79 -5.27 2.80 17.54
CA THR A 79 -4.90 2.18 18.83
C THR A 79 -3.43 1.74 18.75
N PRO A 80 -2.47 2.64 19.06
CA PRO A 80 -1.04 2.39 18.91
C PRO A 80 -0.51 1.16 19.65
N GLU A 81 -1.13 0.80 20.77
CA GLU A 81 -0.78 -0.35 21.62
C GLU A 81 -0.89 -1.68 20.86
N THR A 82 -1.73 -1.74 19.81
CA THR A 82 -1.88 -2.91 18.95
C THR A 82 -0.63 -3.25 18.14
N ILE A 83 0.38 -2.38 18.12
CA ILE A 83 1.66 -2.63 17.43
C ILE A 83 2.34 -3.92 17.90
N ILE A 84 2.07 -4.38 19.11
CA ILE A 84 2.57 -5.67 19.62
C ILE A 84 2.11 -6.86 18.78
N LEU A 85 1.00 -6.72 18.05
CA LEU A 85 0.43 -7.74 17.16
C LEU A 85 1.03 -7.72 15.76
N LEU A 86 1.98 -6.81 15.49
CA LEU A 86 2.64 -6.70 14.19
C LEU A 86 3.29 -8.05 13.81
N ARG A 87 2.96 -8.55 12.61
CA ARG A 87 3.39 -9.87 12.09
C ARG A 87 2.81 -11.08 12.83
N SER A 88 1.72 -10.90 13.57
CA SER A 88 0.95 -12.04 14.07
C SER A 88 0.07 -12.63 12.97
N LEU A 89 -0.15 -13.94 13.02
CA LEU A 89 -1.03 -14.66 12.09
C LEU A 89 -2.45 -14.07 12.07
N PHE A 90 -2.92 -13.63 13.24
CA PHE A 90 -4.23 -12.99 13.36
C PHE A 90 -4.36 -11.74 12.48
N ILE A 91 -3.32 -10.90 12.46
CA ILE A 91 -3.29 -9.70 11.62
C ILE A 91 -3.19 -10.09 10.14
N ASP A 92 -2.40 -11.10 9.79
CA ASP A 92 -2.28 -11.54 8.39
C ASP A 92 -3.63 -12.02 7.82
N VAL A 93 -4.43 -12.74 8.62
CA VAL A 93 -5.79 -13.18 8.23
C VAL A 93 -6.73 -12.00 8.04
N ILE A 94 -6.69 -11.01 8.95
CA ILE A 94 -7.50 -9.80 8.85
C ILE A 94 -7.16 -9.00 7.59
N ASP A 95 -5.87 -8.77 7.34
CA ASP A 95 -5.42 -8.04 6.16
C ASP A 95 -5.76 -8.80 4.87
N PHE A 96 -5.68 -10.13 4.87
CA PHE A 96 -6.11 -10.95 3.73
C PHE A 96 -7.62 -10.83 3.46
N SER A 97 -8.44 -10.86 4.51
CA SER A 97 -9.88 -10.68 4.39
C SER A 97 -10.23 -9.34 3.74
N GLU A 98 -9.58 -8.25 4.15
CA GLU A 98 -9.77 -6.91 3.56
C GLU A 98 -9.33 -6.87 2.09
N LYS A 99 -8.26 -7.61 1.72
CA LYS A 99 -7.81 -7.70 0.34
C LYS A 99 -8.84 -8.39 -0.57
N VAL A 100 -9.55 -9.40 -0.06
CA VAL A 100 -10.56 -10.17 -0.81
C VAL A 100 -11.92 -9.47 -0.82
N SER A 101 -12.31 -8.86 0.30
CA SER A 101 -13.58 -8.13 0.45
C SER A 101 -13.29 -6.80 1.15
N PRO A 102 -13.01 -5.73 0.38
CA PRO A 102 -12.68 -4.43 0.94
C PRO A 102 -13.90 -3.80 1.62
N VAL A 103 -13.76 -3.41 2.89
CA VAL A 103 -14.82 -2.71 3.64
C VAL A 103 -14.35 -1.35 4.17
N PHE A 104 -13.06 -1.22 4.47
CA PHE A 104 -12.50 -0.03 5.14
C PHE A 104 -11.59 0.79 4.23
N THR A 105 -10.97 0.15 3.23
CA THR A 105 -10.07 0.79 2.28
C THR A 105 -10.82 1.62 1.26
N PRO A 106 -10.53 2.93 1.08
CA PRO A 106 -11.12 3.73 0.02
C PRO A 106 -10.82 3.18 -1.37
N ASP A 107 -11.83 3.12 -2.24
CA ASP A 107 -11.70 2.53 -3.58
C ASP A 107 -10.60 3.16 -4.43
N ASN A 108 -10.40 4.47 -4.28
CA ASN A 108 -9.48 5.28 -5.08
C ASN A 108 -8.02 5.18 -4.62
N LEU A 109 -7.72 4.42 -3.56
CA LEU A 109 -6.38 4.19 -3.07
C LEU A 109 -5.83 2.90 -3.68
N VAL A 110 -5.41 3.02 -4.94
CA VAL A 110 -4.95 1.90 -5.76
C VAL A 110 -3.91 2.37 -6.76
N ASP A 111 -2.86 1.58 -6.96
CA ASP A 111 -1.96 1.68 -8.10
C ASP A 111 -2.48 0.75 -9.20
N LYS A 112 -2.91 1.33 -10.33
CA LYS A 112 -3.49 0.57 -11.45
C LYS A 112 -2.43 -0.08 -12.33
N LYS A 113 -1.19 0.38 -12.26
CA LYS A 113 -0.08 -0.07 -13.11
C LYS A 113 1.15 -0.37 -12.26
N PRO A 114 1.06 -1.28 -11.27
CA PRO A 114 2.21 -1.61 -10.45
C PRO A 114 3.31 -2.23 -11.32
N LEU A 115 4.56 -1.83 -11.13
CA LEU A 115 5.68 -2.39 -11.88
C LEU A 115 6.04 -3.78 -11.35
N ILE A 116 6.36 -4.69 -12.27
CA ILE A 116 6.83 -6.05 -11.96
C ILE A 116 8.28 -6.05 -11.48
N LYS A 117 9.09 -5.11 -11.98
CA LYS A 117 10.51 -5.00 -11.66
C LYS A 117 10.82 -3.69 -10.96
N ARG A 118 11.81 -3.77 -10.08
CA ARG A 118 12.37 -2.61 -9.40
C ARG A 118 12.97 -1.65 -10.42
N ILE A 119 12.72 -0.37 -10.24
CA ILE A 119 13.29 0.71 -11.06
C ILE A 119 14.76 0.90 -10.66
N ALA A 120 15.64 0.87 -11.66
CA ALA A 120 17.05 1.21 -11.51
C ALA A 120 17.25 2.65 -12.00
N TRP A 121 17.87 3.48 -11.16
CA TRP A 121 18.28 4.85 -11.47
C TRP A 121 19.80 4.91 -11.47
#